data_AF-A0A349B3T2-F1
#
_entry.id   AF-A0A349B3T2-F1
#
_cell.length_a   1.000
_cell.length_b   1.000
_cell.length_c   1.000
_cell.angle_alpha   90.00
_cell.angle_beta   90.00
_cell.angle_gamma   90.00
#
_symmetry.space_group_name_H-M   'P 1'
#
loop_
_entity.id
_entity.type
_entity.pdbx_description
1 polymer ?
#
loop_
_entity_poly.entity_id
_entity_poly.type
_entity_poly.pdbx_seq_one_letter_code
_entity_poly.pdbx_strand_id
1 'polypeptide(L)'
;DVDPDDLVMAALIRCLERGPLRSIDDPRSYLRRAIANLALNERRRLSRRNSALRRLGTNRSQGHEDRYPAEETALDSISSADRALLYLVHVDGYSFREAAALLDMSEGSARTRASRARRRLRNELSEEMP
;
A
#
# COMPACT_ATOMS: atom_id res chain seq x y z
N ASP A 1 14.10 6.82 -0.17
CA ASP A 1 12.93 6.15 -0.75
C ASP A 1 13.31 4.72 -1.11
N VAL A 2 12.37 3.78 -1.20
CA VAL A 2 12.65 2.44 -1.77
C VAL A 2 12.16 2.46 -3.21
N ASP A 3 13.03 2.04 -4.13
CA ASP A 3 12.70 1.97 -5.55
C ASP A 3 11.56 0.96 -5.78
N PRO A 4 10.54 1.27 -6.61
CA PRO A 4 9.54 0.29 -7.03
C PRO A 4 10.13 -1.04 -7.50
N ASP A 5 11.25 -1.02 -8.21
CA ASP A 5 11.91 -2.23 -8.72
C ASP A 5 12.49 -3.08 -7.57
N ASP A 6 12.99 -2.46 -6.51
CA ASP A 6 13.46 -3.16 -5.31
C ASP A 6 12.31 -3.90 -4.61
N LEU A 7 11.11 -3.32 -4.57
CA LEU A 7 9.94 -3.96 -3.97
C LEU A 7 9.50 -5.17 -4.78
N VAL A 8 9.53 -5.06 -6.11
CA VAL A 8 9.20 -6.18 -7.01
C VAL A 8 10.23 -7.30 -6.85
N MET A 9 11.53 -6.97 -6.85
CA MET A 9 12.60 -7.93 -6.72
C MET A 9 12.57 -8.62 -5.36
N ALA A 10 12.38 -7.88 -4.26
CA ALA A 10 12.23 -8.43 -2.93
C ALA A 10 11.01 -9.35 -2.81
N ALA A 11 9.91 -9.01 -3.49
CA ALA A 11 8.73 -9.87 -3.53
C ALA A 11 9.02 -11.17 -4.27
N LEU A 12 9.69 -11.09 -5.42
CA LEU A 12 10.07 -12.24 -6.22
C LEU A 12 10.97 -13.20 -5.44
N ILE A 13 11.99 -12.67 -4.76
CA ILE A 13 12.91 -13.44 -3.92
C ILE A 13 12.15 -14.19 -2.83
N ARG A 14 11.30 -13.48 -2.06
CA ARG A 14 10.49 -14.12 -0.99
C ARG A 14 9.53 -15.19 -1.52
N CYS A 15 8.96 -14.99 -2.70
CA CYS A 15 8.10 -15.99 -3.32
C CYS A 15 8.92 -17.24 -3.72
N LEU A 16 10.10 -17.06 -4.30
CA LEU A 16 10.97 -18.16 -4.74
C LEU A 16 11.60 -18.93 -3.56
N GLU A 17 11.88 -18.27 -2.44
CA GLU A 17 12.33 -18.90 -1.19
C GLU A 17 11.32 -19.92 -0.63
N ARG A 18 10.03 -19.72 -0.92
CA ARG A 18 8.95 -20.63 -0.49
C ARG A 18 8.79 -21.84 -1.40
N GLY A 19 9.37 -21.80 -2.59
CA GLY A 19 9.28 -22.84 -3.60
C GLY A 19 9.14 -22.26 -5.02
N PRO A 20 9.21 -23.11 -6.06
CA PRO A 20 9.06 -22.68 -7.43
C PRO A 20 7.69 -22.00 -7.69
N LEU A 21 7.64 -20.86 -8.38
CA LEU A 21 6.37 -20.18 -8.69
C LEU A 21 5.34 -21.10 -9.40
N ARG A 22 5.82 -22.06 -10.19
CA ARG A 22 4.99 -23.06 -10.87
C ARG A 22 4.21 -23.99 -9.95
N SER A 23 4.56 -24.08 -8.67
CA SER A 23 3.83 -24.88 -7.68
C SER A 23 2.72 -24.10 -6.98
N ILE A 24 2.48 -22.85 -7.39
CA ILE A 24 1.42 -21.99 -6.88
C ILE A 24 0.32 -21.97 -7.93
N ASP A 25 -0.94 -22.22 -7.54
CA ASP A 25 -2.08 -22.27 -8.46
C ASP A 25 -2.26 -20.96 -9.24
N ASP A 26 -2.11 -19.82 -8.57
CA ASP A 26 -2.08 -18.49 -9.18
C ASP A 26 -0.84 -17.71 -8.74
N PRO A 27 0.30 -17.87 -9.44
CA PRO A 27 1.55 -17.22 -9.08
C PRO A 27 1.51 -15.71 -9.29
N ARG A 28 0.65 -15.21 -10.19
CA ARG A 28 0.53 -13.78 -10.48
C ARG A 28 -0.16 -13.06 -9.32
N SER A 29 -1.28 -13.61 -8.86
CA SER A 29 -1.97 -13.12 -7.67
C SER A 29 -1.06 -13.24 -6.45
N TYR A 30 -0.38 -14.37 -6.27
CA TYR A 30 0.56 -14.53 -5.16
C TYR A 30 1.71 -13.52 -5.15
N LEU A 31 2.28 -13.20 -6.33
CA LEU A 31 3.34 -12.21 -6.43
C LEU A 31 2.82 -10.78 -6.17
N ARG A 32 1.68 -10.40 -6.75
CA ARG A 32 1.04 -9.09 -6.47
C ARG A 32 0.74 -8.91 -4.99
N ARG A 33 0.23 -9.97 -4.37
CA ARG A 33 0.03 -10.10 -2.93
C ARG A 33 1.31 -9.80 -2.15
N ALA A 34 2.43 -10.41 -2.55
CA ALA A 34 3.72 -10.21 -1.91
C ALA A 34 4.25 -8.76 -2.08
N ILE A 35 4.12 -8.19 -3.28
CA ILE A 35 4.51 -6.80 -3.60
C ILE A 35 3.71 -5.81 -2.74
N ALA A 36 2.38 -5.95 -2.70
CA ALA A 36 1.51 -5.09 -1.90
C ALA A 36 1.89 -5.12 -0.41
N ASN A 37 2.18 -6.29 0.13
CA ASN A 37 2.63 -6.45 1.52
C ASN A 37 3.99 -5.79 1.79
N LEU A 38 4.94 -5.92 0.87
CA LEU A 38 6.25 -5.28 0.98
C LEU A 38 6.13 -3.76 0.96
N ALA A 39 5.37 -3.20 0.01
CA ALA A 39 5.13 -1.76 -0.09
C ALA A 39 4.48 -1.20 1.19
N LEU A 40 3.47 -1.90 1.74
CA LEU A 40 2.82 -1.51 2.99
C LEU A 40 3.76 -1.57 4.20
N ASN A 41 4.55 -2.64 4.29
CA ASN A 41 5.51 -2.81 5.39
C ASN A 41 6.59 -1.72 5.36
N GLU A 42 7.08 -1.37 4.18
CA GLU A 42 8.08 -0.31 4.04
C GLU A 42 7.50 1.06 4.40
N ARG A 43 6.31 1.41 3.89
CA ARG A 43 5.64 2.67 4.28
C ARG A 43 5.35 2.74 5.78
N ARG A 44 4.93 1.64 6.41
CA ARG A 44 4.76 1.57 7.88
C ARG A 44 6.10 1.75 8.61
N ARG A 45 7.19 1.18 8.09
CA ARG A 45 8.55 1.33 8.64
C ARG A 45 9.02 2.79 8.57
N LEU A 46 8.83 3.45 7.43
CA LEU A 46 9.15 4.86 7.24
C LEU A 46 8.32 5.76 8.16
N SER A 47 7.00 5.52 8.26
CA SER A 47 6.12 6.26 9.17
C SER A 47 6.54 6.11 10.63
N ARG A 48 6.87 4.89 11.09
CA ARG A 48 7.41 4.66 12.45
C ARG A 48 8.75 5.36 12.66
N ARG A 49 9.66 5.29 11.69
CA ARG A 49 10.97 5.98 11.74
C ARG A 49 10.79 7.49 11.87
N ASN A 50 9.94 8.09 11.04
CA ASN A 50 9.66 9.52 11.09
C ASN A 50 8.99 9.93 12.41
N SER A 51 8.05 9.13 12.92
CA SER A 51 7.45 9.36 14.24
C SER A 51 8.48 9.30 15.38
N ALA A 52 9.40 8.33 15.35
CA ALA A 52 10.48 8.23 16.32
C ALA A 52 11.47 9.40 16.23
N LEU A 53 11.86 9.83 15.02
CA LEU A 53 12.73 10.99 14.81
C LEU A 53 12.08 12.29 15.33
N ARG A 54 10.77 12.47 15.11
CA ARG A 54 10.02 13.60 15.68
C ARG A 54 10.00 13.58 17.21
N ARG A 55 9.92 12.40 17.83
CA ARG A 55 9.94 12.23 19.30
C ARG A 55 11.31 12.47 19.91
N LEU A 56 12.39 12.20 19.19
CA LEU A 56 13.76 12.38 19.64
C LEU A 56 14.27 13.83 19.52
N GLY A 57 13.42 14.79 19.12
CA GLY A 57 13.78 16.20 19.04
C GLY A 57 14.88 16.51 18.01
N THR A 58 15.22 15.58 17.12
CA THR A 58 16.22 15.80 16.07
C THR A 58 15.60 16.62 14.95
N ASN A 59 15.39 17.91 15.21
CA ASN A 59 15.09 18.89 14.19
C ASN A 59 16.39 19.28 13.48
N ARG A 60 17.00 18.32 12.75
CA ARG A 60 17.93 18.67 11.68
C ARG A 60 17.14 18.76 10.40
N SER A 61 16.54 19.93 10.21
CA SER A 61 16.16 20.42 8.90
C SER A 61 17.38 20.36 7.98
N GLN A 62 17.14 20.02 6.70
CA GLN A 62 18.07 19.97 5.57
C GLN A 62 18.69 18.60 5.28
N GLY A 63 18.01 17.89 4.39
CA GLY A 63 18.54 16.81 3.57
C GLY A 63 17.49 16.51 2.51
N HIS A 64 17.57 17.26 1.40
CA HIS A 64 16.81 17.09 0.15
C HIS A 64 15.61 16.13 0.25
N GLU A 65 14.43 16.67 0.58
CA GLU A 65 13.23 16.12 -0.01
C GLU A 65 13.37 16.38 -1.50
N ASP A 66 13.76 15.35 -2.25
CA ASP A 66 13.39 15.24 -3.66
C ASP A 66 11.88 15.43 -3.69
N ARG A 67 11.50 16.69 -3.90
CA ARG A 67 10.17 17.07 -4.29
C ARG A 67 10.03 16.53 -5.70
N TYR A 68 9.73 15.24 -5.80
CA TYR A 68 8.75 14.81 -6.77
C TYR A 68 7.62 15.82 -6.61
N PRO A 69 7.25 16.57 -7.66
CA PRO A 69 5.97 17.23 -7.64
C PRO A 69 4.97 16.09 -7.58
N ALA A 70 4.64 15.65 -6.37
CA ALA A 70 3.42 14.93 -6.13
C ALA A 70 2.37 15.96 -6.51
N GLU A 71 1.89 15.87 -7.74
CA GLU A 71 0.50 16.16 -8.01
C GLU A 71 -0.24 15.52 -6.82
N GLU A 72 -0.77 16.33 -5.92
CA GLU A 72 -1.57 15.85 -4.79
C GLU A 72 -2.76 15.14 -5.42
N THR A 73 -2.63 13.83 -5.62
CA THR A 73 -3.68 13.05 -6.24
C THR A 73 -4.78 12.86 -5.21
N ALA A 74 -6.03 12.75 -5.64
CA ALA A 74 -7.15 12.33 -4.78
C ALA A 74 -6.85 11.05 -3.96
N LEU A 75 -5.91 10.21 -4.41
CA LEU A 75 -5.43 9.03 -3.70
C LEU A 75 -4.65 9.34 -2.41
N ASP A 76 -4.02 10.50 -2.28
CA ASP A 76 -3.29 10.88 -1.08
C ASP A 76 -4.20 11.23 0.10
N SER A 77 -5.46 11.57 -0.16
CA SER A 77 -6.54 11.69 0.85
C SER A 77 -6.86 10.36 1.57
N ILE A 78 -6.38 9.24 1.02
CA ILE A 78 -6.63 7.88 1.51
C ILE A 78 -5.38 7.31 2.19
N SER A 79 -5.62 6.63 3.32
CA SER A 79 -4.57 5.87 4.00
C SER A 79 -3.95 4.81 3.08
N SER A 80 -2.67 4.51 3.25
CA SER A 80 -1.98 3.50 2.43
C SER A 80 -2.64 2.12 2.51
N ALA A 81 -3.15 1.74 3.68
CA ALA A 81 -3.86 0.47 3.88
C ALA A 81 -5.18 0.41 3.09
N ASP A 82 -5.93 1.52 3.06
CA ASP A 82 -7.19 1.59 2.32
C ASP A 82 -6.96 1.67 0.81
N ARG A 83 -5.90 2.36 0.35
CA ARG A 83 -5.47 2.34 -1.06
C ARG A 83 -5.14 0.93 -1.54
N ALA A 84 -4.32 0.20 -0.76
CA ALA A 84 -3.98 -1.18 -1.06
C ALA A 84 -5.22 -2.09 -1.07
N LEU A 85 -6.15 -1.88 -0.13
CA LEU A 85 -7.42 -2.59 -0.09
C LEU A 85 -8.25 -2.36 -1.36
N LEU A 86 -8.41 -1.11 -1.79
CA LEU A 86 -9.16 -0.79 -3.01
C LEU A 86 -8.50 -1.39 -4.25
N TYR A 87 -7.16 -1.34 -4.34
CA TYR A 87 -6.41 -1.94 -5.43
C TYR A 87 -6.63 -3.45 -5.50
N LEU A 88 -6.43 -4.16 -4.38
CA LEU A 88 -6.61 -5.61 -4.30
C LEU A 88 -8.03 -6.02 -4.72
N VAL A 89 -9.05 -5.31 -4.26
CA VAL A 89 -10.45 -5.69 -4.54
C VAL A 89 -10.91 -5.28 -5.95
N HIS A 90 -10.57 -4.07 -6.41
CA HIS A 90 -11.15 -3.51 -7.64
C HIS A 90 -10.27 -3.61 -8.87
N VAL A 91 -8.95 -3.72 -8.69
CA VAL A 91 -7.99 -3.88 -9.80
C VAL A 91 -7.59 -5.34 -9.94
N ASP A 92 -7.22 -5.99 -8.82
CA ASP A 92 -6.77 -7.38 -8.84
C ASP A 92 -7.90 -8.41 -8.66
N GLY A 93 -9.12 -7.97 -8.31
CA GLY A 93 -10.31 -8.83 -8.25
C GLY A 93 -10.42 -9.72 -7.00
N TYR A 94 -9.62 -9.47 -5.96
CA TYR A 94 -9.70 -10.23 -4.71
C TYR A 94 -11.06 -10.04 -4.01
N SER A 95 -11.51 -11.07 -3.32
CA SER A 95 -12.62 -10.92 -2.37
C SER A 95 -12.20 -10.07 -1.17
N PHE A 96 -13.17 -9.44 -0.52
CA PHE A 96 -12.93 -8.71 0.74
C PHE A 96 -12.30 -9.59 1.82
N ARG A 97 -12.64 -10.88 1.84
CA ARG A 97 -12.06 -11.85 2.77
C ARG A 97 -10.57 -12.03 2.55
N GLU A 98 -10.16 -12.24 1.30
CA GLU A 98 -8.75 -12.45 0.94
C GLU A 98 -7.92 -11.19 1.14
N ALA A 99 -8.46 -10.03 0.74
CA ALA A 99 -7.82 -8.74 0.94
C ALA A 99 -7.71 -8.38 2.44
N ALA A 100 -8.70 -8.73 3.26
CA ALA A 100 -8.64 -8.54 4.71
C ALA A 100 -7.56 -9.39 5.38
N ALA A 101 -7.51 -10.69 5.03
CA ALA A 101 -6.46 -11.59 5.50
C ALA A 101 -5.06 -11.13 5.05
N LEU A 102 -5.00 -10.45 3.92
CA LEU A 102 -3.78 -9.86 3.39
C LEU A 102 -3.26 -8.67 4.21
N LEU A 103 -4.17 -7.78 4.55
CA LEU A 103 -3.86 -6.51 5.16
C LEU A 103 -3.87 -6.55 6.69
N ASP A 104 -3.98 -7.76 7.25
CA ASP A 104 -4.08 -8.04 8.68
C ASP A 104 -5.26 -7.31 9.34
N MET A 105 -6.46 -7.50 8.76
CA MET A 105 -7.71 -6.94 9.28
C MET A 105 -8.87 -7.93 9.13
N SER A 106 -10.00 -7.66 9.79
CA SER A 106 -11.22 -8.45 9.62
C SER A 106 -11.94 -8.13 8.30
N GLU A 107 -12.67 -9.10 7.73
CA GLU A 107 -13.46 -8.89 6.50
C GLU A 107 -14.48 -7.75 6.67
N GLY A 108 -15.14 -7.66 7.83
CA GLY A 108 -16.08 -6.57 8.14
C GLY A 108 -15.40 -5.19 8.18
N SER A 109 -14.17 -5.13 8.70
CA SER A 109 -13.34 -3.92 8.66
C SER A 109 -12.97 -3.55 7.23
N ALA A 110 -12.57 -4.52 6.41
CA ALA A 110 -12.25 -4.30 5.01
C ALA A 110 -13.44 -3.73 4.22
N ARG A 111 -14.64 -4.32 4.34
CA ARG A 111 -15.85 -3.79 3.68
C ARG A 111 -16.15 -2.36 4.10
N THR A 112 -16.11 -2.08 5.40
CA THR A 112 -16.38 -0.75 5.95
C THR A 112 -15.35 0.28 5.48
N ARG A 113 -14.06 -0.09 5.51
CA ARG A 113 -12.95 0.77 5.09
C ARG A 113 -12.99 1.06 3.60
N ALA A 114 -13.23 0.05 2.76
CA ALA A 114 -13.37 0.23 1.31
C ALA A 114 -14.53 1.16 0.96
N SER A 115 -15.68 1.03 1.63
CA SER A 115 -16.80 1.95 1.47
C SER A 115 -16.43 3.40 1.80
N ARG A 116 -15.79 3.61 2.97
CA ARG A 116 -15.34 4.95 3.39
C ARG A 116 -14.28 5.53 2.45
N ALA A 117 -13.33 4.72 1.99
CA ALA A 117 -12.28 5.14 1.08
C ALA A 117 -12.83 5.51 -0.30
N ARG A 118 -13.78 4.74 -0.85
CA ARG A 118 -14.48 5.10 -2.09
C ARG A 118 -15.27 6.40 -1.96
N ARG A 119 -15.92 6.63 -0.80
CA ARG A 119 -16.64 7.88 -0.56
C ARG A 119 -15.68 9.07 -0.55
N ARG A 120 -14.51 8.94 0.10
CA ARG A 120 -13.47 9.99 0.07
C ARG A 120 -13.01 10.28 -1.35
N LEU A 121 -12.62 9.25 -2.11
CA LEU A 121 -12.22 9.42 -3.51
C LEU A 121 -13.27 10.11 -4.35
N ARG A 122 -14.54 9.73 -4.17
CA ARG A 122 -15.63 10.36 -4.91
C ARG A 122 -15.71 11.85 -4.60
N ASN A 123 -15.61 12.23 -3.33
CA ASN A 123 -15.70 13.63 -2.95
C ASN A 123 -14.54 14.45 -3.54
N GLU A 124 -13.30 13.95 -3.42
CA GLU A 124 -12.11 14.62 -3.97
C GLU A 124 -12.20 14.76 -5.50
N LEU A 125 -12.57 13.69 -6.22
CA LEU A 125 -12.73 13.71 -7.68
C LEU A 125 -13.89 14.58 -8.15
N SER A 126 -14.94 14.71 -7.33
CA SER A 126 -16.07 15.62 -7.60
C SER A 126 -15.70 17.09 -7.36
N GLU A 127 -14.70 17.38 -6.52
CA GLU A 127 -14.18 18.73 -6.31
C GLU A 127 -13.16 19.13 -7.40
N GLU A 128 -12.43 18.16 -7.96
CA GLU A 128 -11.49 18.38 -9.09
C GLU A 128 -12.16 18.52 -10.46
N MET A 129 -13.40 18.06 -10.62
CA MET A 129 -14.16 18.10 -11.88
C MET A 129 -15.32 19.11 -11.82
N PRO A 130 -15.10 20.39 -12.17
CA PRO A 130 -16.17 21.40 -12.26
C PRO A 130 -17.13 21.17 -13.44
#